data_AF-A0A842IJW7-F1
#
_entry.id   AF-A0A842IJW7-F1
#
_cell.length_a   1.000
_cell.length_b   1.000
_cell.length_c   1.000
_cell.angle_alpha   90.00
_cell.angle_beta   90.00
_cell.angle_gamma   90.00
#
_symmetry.space_group_name_H-M   'P 1'
#
loop_
_entity.id
_entity.type
_entity.pdbx_description
1 polymer ?
#
loop_
_entity_poly.entity_id
_entity_poly.type
_entity_poly.pdbx_seq_one_letter_code
_entity_poly.pdbx_strand_id
1 'polypeptide(L)'
;MRHSIIICIVFTVSLLFCNCSNVDVILPEDGLNRAGSEIDSTSLTFDLDEGEFGFFLDVREIFRKGYSPKEAIISFPGYPQFDTVQPIDPWTTLASFSVEVDSLNEMEKEAFENGIDTEVLIQEDGEELVFFQQNLIFDQTFRTIWLNTGKEPIGDPQLDVRENQPYLITVDGEEGLLRRGENFALDDPDYNWYGSHYVQNQPLEAQVEDNRKFYFVRITENQYKIRYGEAILDPNLDENFDAGWWGLHNSDTNDDGAYYITSETLDNSSTFELVKDTAGWFQLRFVDPPDPNTQESAWIPYLGFDSNKTSLILAREGDEDYRDFRFKLLTEVNWEFEDLGIEYLPPIFGPVSLDFAFRSVLTNCSSATLTEEVGRVVTKTRTTSFTLTEGISLFSSSTSSVESSIEVGAETSLGSDLYGGEVTGSVTAGVTLGFEVTTSLTLDREREITEEESVSEEVSRKRTIELPPFTVVEIYDAVRTIKDIYIPYVLKYRLTGTNAEDGRVLTGDEIAHNLENNNFSGLINTVNDTEVLFTLKGRAQMNSIFESSSGAKEILNGCTD
;
A
#
# COMPACT_ATOMS: atom_id res chain seq x y z
N MET A 1 -13.48 1.08 30.59
CA MET A 1 -13.93 -0.06 31.44
C MET A 1 -13.35 -1.32 30.78
N ARG A 2 -12.22 -1.83 31.28
CA ARG A 2 -11.41 -2.88 30.61
C ARG A 2 -11.88 -4.26 31.06
N HIS A 3 -12.16 -5.18 30.15
CA HIS A 3 -12.24 -6.62 30.41
C HIS A 3 -11.39 -7.35 29.37
N SER A 4 -10.18 -7.74 29.79
CA SER A 4 -9.32 -8.69 29.10
C SER A 4 -9.75 -10.10 29.48
N ILE A 5 -10.01 -10.96 28.49
CA ILE A 5 -10.21 -12.39 28.68
C ILE A 5 -9.02 -13.12 28.06
N ILE A 6 -8.15 -13.63 28.92
CA ILE A 6 -7.05 -14.55 28.59
C ILE A 6 -7.58 -15.96 28.86
N ILE A 7 -7.69 -16.79 27.82
CA ILE A 7 -7.99 -18.22 27.93
C ILE A 7 -6.67 -19.00 27.82
N CYS A 8 -6.17 -19.47 28.96
CA CYS A 8 -5.11 -20.47 29.05
C CYS A 8 -5.71 -21.87 28.90
N ILE A 9 -5.35 -22.61 27.85
CA ILE A 9 -5.62 -24.05 27.73
C ILE A 9 -4.37 -24.80 28.21
N VAL A 10 -4.51 -25.45 29.37
CA VAL A 10 -3.53 -26.39 29.94
C VAL A 10 -3.92 -27.80 29.46
N PHE A 11 -3.07 -28.43 28.65
CA PHE A 11 -3.25 -29.83 28.25
C PHE A 11 -2.28 -30.73 29.03
N THR A 12 -2.81 -31.42 30.04
CA THR A 12 -2.10 -32.40 30.86
C THR A 12 -2.26 -33.78 30.24
N VAL A 13 -1.22 -34.34 29.63
CA VAL A 13 -1.22 -35.74 29.14
C VAL A 13 -0.48 -36.63 30.13
N SER A 14 -1.24 -37.51 30.78
CA SER A 14 -0.78 -38.57 31.67
C SER A 14 0.04 -39.63 30.92
N LEU A 15 1.27 -39.84 31.38
CA LEU A 15 2.11 -41.01 31.09
C LEU A 15 1.57 -42.24 31.85
N LEU A 16 1.07 -43.23 31.11
CA LEU A 16 0.82 -44.58 31.61
C LEU A 16 1.92 -45.52 31.10
N PHE A 17 2.70 -46.00 32.06
CA PHE A 17 3.68 -47.08 31.90
C PHE A 17 2.99 -48.38 31.48
N CYS A 18 3.47 -49.00 30.41
CA CYS A 18 3.26 -50.43 30.18
C CYS A 18 4.60 -51.09 29.80
N ASN A 19 5.14 -51.82 30.78
CA ASN A 19 6.23 -52.78 30.63
C ASN A 19 5.72 -53.98 29.82
N CYS A 20 6.39 -54.31 28.71
CA CYS A 20 6.38 -55.67 28.17
C CYS A 20 7.80 -56.08 27.78
N SER A 21 8.10 -57.30 28.19
CA SER A 21 9.38 -57.99 28.28
C SER A 21 10.05 -58.30 26.93
N ASN A 22 11.39 -58.30 26.98
CA ASN A 22 12.30 -58.82 25.97
C ASN A 22 11.88 -60.20 25.43
N VAL A 23 11.80 -60.30 24.11
CA VAL A 23 11.86 -61.56 23.38
C VAL A 23 12.99 -61.42 22.37
N ASP A 24 14.10 -62.11 22.61
CA ASP A 24 15.17 -62.28 21.64
C ASP A 24 14.64 -63.13 20.48
N VAL A 25 14.43 -62.50 19.33
CA VAL A 25 14.21 -63.19 18.05
C VAL A 25 15.55 -63.21 17.32
N ILE A 26 16.15 -64.39 17.21
CA ILE A 26 17.29 -64.65 16.33
C ILE A 26 16.75 -64.70 14.90
N LEU A 27 17.04 -63.66 14.10
CA LEU A 27 16.84 -63.68 12.66
C LEU A 27 18.09 -64.27 11.99
N PRO A 28 17.95 -65.09 10.92
CA PRO A 28 19.10 -65.60 10.18
C PRO A 28 19.80 -64.45 9.45
N GLU A 29 21.11 -64.32 9.67
CA GLU A 29 22.00 -63.60 8.77
C GLU A 29 22.13 -64.41 7.48
N ASP A 30 21.45 -63.98 6.41
CA ASP A 30 21.93 -64.14 5.03
C ASP A 30 21.02 -63.37 4.04
N GLY A 31 21.63 -62.45 3.28
CA GLY A 31 21.14 -62.06 1.95
C GLY A 31 20.37 -60.76 1.80
N LEU A 32 20.86 -59.62 2.31
CA LEU A 32 20.44 -58.29 1.83
C LEU A 32 21.69 -57.47 1.48
N ASN A 33 22.11 -57.55 0.21
CA ASN A 33 22.98 -56.52 -0.35
C ASN A 33 22.13 -55.27 -0.62
N ARG A 34 21.86 -54.52 0.45
CA ARG A 34 21.27 -53.20 0.36
C ARG A 34 22.35 -52.25 -0.18
N ALA A 35 22.45 -52.14 -1.51
CA ALA A 35 23.15 -51.02 -2.14
C ALA A 35 22.25 -49.77 -2.11
N GLY A 36 21.79 -49.39 -0.91
CA GLY A 36 21.17 -48.09 -0.69
C GLY A 36 22.29 -47.06 -0.60
N SER A 37 22.81 -46.63 -1.73
CA SER A 37 23.61 -45.42 -1.76
C SER A 37 22.63 -44.26 -1.60
N GLU A 38 22.79 -43.45 -0.56
CA GLU A 38 22.52 -42.02 -0.72
C GLU A 38 23.44 -41.59 -1.86
N ILE A 39 22.91 -41.53 -3.07
CA ILE A 39 23.65 -41.01 -4.20
C ILE A 39 23.65 -39.50 -3.98
N ASP A 40 24.85 -38.93 -3.90
CA ASP A 40 25.09 -37.49 -3.94
C ASP A 40 24.21 -36.87 -5.04
N SER A 41 23.51 -35.78 -4.72
CA SER A 41 22.48 -35.13 -5.54
C SER A 41 22.98 -34.66 -6.92
N THR A 42 24.25 -34.88 -7.23
CA THR A 42 25.01 -34.45 -8.41
C THR A 42 24.93 -35.38 -9.61
N SER A 43 24.39 -36.61 -9.50
CA SER A 43 24.33 -37.56 -10.64
C SER A 43 22.96 -37.67 -11.33
N LEU A 44 21.98 -36.91 -10.86
CA LEU A 44 20.69 -36.74 -11.53
C LEU A 44 20.67 -35.35 -12.17
N THR A 45 20.64 -35.30 -13.50
CA THR A 45 20.34 -34.06 -14.22
C THR A 45 18.82 -33.90 -14.19
N PHE A 46 18.33 -33.17 -13.20
CA PHE A 46 17.01 -32.57 -13.29
C PHE A 46 17.16 -31.34 -14.16
N ASP A 47 16.33 -31.23 -15.20
CA ASP A 47 16.17 -29.96 -15.88
C ASP A 47 15.44 -29.04 -14.89
N LEU A 48 16.19 -28.09 -14.33
CA LEU A 48 15.70 -27.13 -13.36
C LEU A 48 15.62 -25.82 -14.11
N ASP A 49 14.42 -25.24 -14.13
CA ASP A 49 14.18 -23.90 -14.65
C ASP A 49 15.05 -22.91 -13.85
N GLU A 50 15.95 -22.23 -14.56
CA GLU A 50 16.88 -21.25 -13.95
C GLU A 50 16.18 -19.93 -13.56
N GLY A 51 14.87 -19.84 -13.77
CA GLY A 51 14.01 -18.72 -13.42
C GLY A 51 14.06 -17.61 -14.46
N GLU A 52 13.72 -16.40 -14.02
CA GLU A 52 13.71 -15.21 -14.88
C GLU A 52 14.58 -14.09 -14.30
N PHE A 53 15.27 -13.36 -15.18
CA PHE A 53 15.75 -12.03 -14.85
C PHE A 53 14.67 -11.01 -15.17
N GLY A 54 14.38 -10.12 -14.23
CA GLY A 54 13.34 -9.12 -14.48
C GLY A 54 13.23 -8.02 -13.44
N PHE A 55 12.39 -7.05 -13.76
CA PHE A 55 12.08 -5.91 -12.91
C PHE A 55 10.68 -5.37 -13.22
N PHE A 56 10.12 -4.65 -12.25
CA PHE A 56 8.89 -3.88 -12.42
C PHE A 56 9.22 -2.40 -12.61
N LEU A 57 8.46 -1.74 -13.47
CA LEU A 57 8.42 -0.29 -13.63
C LEU A 57 7.16 0.23 -12.97
N ASP A 58 7.32 1.15 -12.04
CA ASP A 58 6.22 1.82 -11.36
C ASP A 58 6.13 3.27 -11.84
N VAL A 59 5.08 3.57 -12.60
CA VAL A 59 4.81 4.91 -13.15
C VAL A 59 3.67 5.61 -12.42
N ARG A 60 3.32 5.16 -11.21
CA ARG A 60 2.15 5.63 -10.46
C ARG A 60 2.18 7.12 -10.16
N GLU A 61 3.36 7.69 -9.89
CA GLU A 61 3.51 9.15 -9.69
C GLU A 61 3.24 9.96 -10.95
N ILE A 62 3.44 9.38 -12.14
CA ILE A 62 3.12 10.01 -13.42
C ILE A 62 1.60 10.10 -13.58
N PHE A 63 0.88 9.04 -13.20
CA PHE A 63 -0.59 9.03 -13.18
C PHE A 63 -1.17 10.01 -12.16
N ARG A 64 -0.59 10.13 -10.97
CA ARG A 64 -1.02 11.13 -9.98
C ARG A 64 -0.89 12.58 -10.47
N LYS A 65 -0.04 12.81 -11.47
CA LYS A 65 0.11 14.12 -12.14
C LYS A 65 -0.85 14.32 -13.31
N GLY A 66 -1.80 13.41 -13.54
CA GLY A 66 -2.82 13.53 -14.58
C GLY A 66 -2.41 13.02 -15.96
N TYR A 67 -1.19 12.49 -16.11
CA TYR A 67 -0.74 11.84 -17.35
C TYR A 67 -1.21 10.38 -17.39
N SER A 68 -1.46 9.81 -18.57
CA SER A 68 -1.94 8.43 -18.75
C SER A 68 -1.09 7.66 -19.79
N PRO A 69 0.22 7.47 -19.54
CA PRO A 69 1.08 6.74 -20.46
C PRO A 69 0.60 5.29 -20.62
N LYS A 70 0.71 4.76 -21.84
CA LYS A 70 0.22 3.42 -22.19
C LYS A 70 1.33 2.40 -22.38
N GLU A 71 2.56 2.86 -22.57
CA GLU A 71 3.69 2.03 -22.98
C GLU A 71 4.98 2.53 -22.32
N ALA A 72 5.83 1.59 -21.92
CA ALA A 72 7.21 1.80 -21.52
C ALA A 72 8.14 1.19 -22.58
N ILE A 73 9.01 2.01 -23.16
CA ILE A 73 10.04 1.53 -24.08
C ILE A 73 11.27 1.21 -23.26
N ILE A 74 11.69 -0.06 -23.27
CA ILE A 74 12.85 -0.56 -22.53
C ILE A 74 13.92 -0.92 -23.55
N SER A 75 15.12 -0.40 -23.37
CA SER A 75 16.24 -0.63 -24.28
C SER A 75 17.51 -0.98 -23.53
N PHE A 76 18.30 -1.87 -24.12
CA PHE A 76 19.58 -2.32 -23.61
C PHE A 76 20.64 -2.03 -24.68
N PRO A 77 21.32 -0.86 -24.64
CA PRO A 77 22.22 -0.45 -25.72
C PRO A 77 23.32 -1.47 -26.10
N GLY A 78 23.75 -2.30 -25.14
CA GLY A 78 24.70 -3.39 -25.37
C GLY A 78 24.08 -4.69 -25.91
N TYR A 79 22.77 -4.86 -25.76
CA TYR A 79 22.02 -6.08 -26.10
C TYR A 79 20.64 -5.78 -26.71
N PRO A 80 20.57 -5.15 -27.91
CA PRO A 80 19.31 -4.69 -28.50
C PRO A 80 18.29 -5.78 -28.81
N GLN A 81 18.70 -7.05 -28.83
CA GLN A 81 17.79 -8.19 -29.01
C GLN A 81 16.76 -8.33 -27.87
N PHE A 82 17.02 -7.70 -26.71
CA PHE A 82 16.10 -7.66 -25.57
C PHE A 82 15.30 -6.36 -25.49
N ASP A 83 15.48 -5.43 -26.44
CA ASP A 83 14.68 -4.21 -26.52
C ASP A 83 13.20 -4.57 -26.68
N THR A 84 12.35 -3.92 -25.89
CA THR A 84 10.93 -4.26 -25.85
C THR A 84 10.06 -3.04 -25.53
N VAL A 85 8.78 -3.13 -25.87
CA VAL A 85 7.76 -2.16 -25.50
C VAL A 85 6.76 -2.89 -24.60
N GLN A 86 6.70 -2.47 -23.35
CA GLN A 86 5.83 -3.08 -22.35
C GLN A 86 4.58 -2.22 -22.16
N PRO A 87 3.38 -2.82 -22.19
CA PRO A 87 2.16 -2.09 -21.89
C PRO A 87 2.18 -1.65 -20.42
N ILE A 88 1.70 -0.45 -20.17
CA ILE A 88 1.44 0.07 -18.83
C ILE A 88 -0.05 -0.10 -18.60
N ASP A 89 -0.40 -0.91 -17.60
CA ASP A 89 -1.78 -1.10 -17.23
C ASP A 89 -2.30 0.12 -16.43
N PRO A 90 -3.45 0.71 -16.81
CA PRO A 90 -3.95 1.95 -16.20
C PRO A 90 -4.49 1.80 -14.78
N TRP A 91 -4.75 0.57 -14.31
CA TRP A 91 -5.20 0.31 -12.95
C TRP A 91 -4.03 0.13 -12.01
N THR A 92 -3.11 -0.74 -12.41
CA THR A 92 -1.92 -1.09 -11.63
C THR A 92 -0.83 -0.04 -11.74
N THR A 93 -0.78 0.72 -12.83
CA THR A 93 0.27 1.70 -13.18
C THR A 93 1.67 1.09 -13.19
N LEU A 94 1.73 -0.20 -13.48
CA LEU A 94 2.94 -0.98 -13.50
C LEU A 94 3.16 -1.57 -14.90
N ALA A 95 4.43 -1.76 -15.24
CA ALA A 95 4.87 -2.59 -16.36
C ALA A 95 5.94 -3.55 -15.85
N SER A 96 6.13 -4.70 -16.50
CA SER A 96 7.17 -5.66 -16.14
C SER A 96 8.05 -5.99 -17.34
N PHE A 97 9.32 -6.24 -17.06
CA PHE A 97 10.24 -6.89 -17.98
C PHE A 97 10.69 -8.18 -17.32
N SER A 98 10.60 -9.30 -18.04
CA SER A 98 11.23 -10.55 -17.68
C SER A 98 11.85 -11.23 -18.90
N VAL A 99 12.91 -12.00 -18.66
CA VAL A 99 13.53 -12.89 -19.64
C VAL A 99 13.91 -14.19 -18.93
N GLU A 100 13.50 -15.32 -19.51
CA GLU A 100 13.86 -16.65 -19.00
C GLU A 100 15.37 -16.83 -19.05
N VAL A 101 15.99 -17.21 -17.94
CA VAL A 101 17.45 -17.38 -17.84
C VAL A 101 17.92 -18.46 -18.83
N ASP A 102 17.14 -19.52 -19.04
CA ASP A 102 17.45 -20.60 -19.97
C ASP A 102 17.44 -20.17 -21.46
N SER A 103 16.84 -19.01 -21.76
CA SER A 103 16.87 -18.43 -23.11
C SER A 103 18.17 -17.67 -23.41
N LEU A 104 19.00 -17.40 -22.40
CA LEU A 104 20.21 -16.60 -22.49
C LEU A 104 21.46 -17.47 -22.72
N ASN A 105 22.41 -16.96 -23.50
CA ASN A 105 23.74 -17.55 -23.56
C ASN A 105 24.63 -17.12 -22.38
N GLU A 106 25.73 -17.83 -22.12
CA GLU A 106 26.63 -17.58 -20.98
C GLU A 106 27.12 -16.12 -20.86
N MET A 107 27.41 -15.44 -21.99
CA MET A 107 27.85 -14.04 -21.96
C MET A 107 26.71 -13.08 -21.65
N GLU A 108 25.47 -13.43 -22.02
CA GLU A 108 24.28 -12.66 -21.67
C GLU A 108 23.96 -12.84 -20.18
N LYS A 109 23.95 -14.09 -19.69
CA LYS A 109 23.77 -14.39 -18.26
C LYS A 109 24.76 -13.60 -17.40
N GLU A 110 26.05 -13.69 -17.72
CA GLU A 110 27.10 -12.95 -17.00
C GLU A 110 26.88 -11.43 -17.07
N ALA A 111 26.32 -10.88 -18.15
CA ALA A 111 26.05 -9.45 -18.26
C ALA A 111 24.85 -9.00 -17.44
N PHE A 112 23.75 -9.77 -17.42
CA PHE A 112 22.59 -9.49 -16.57
C PHE A 112 22.97 -9.60 -15.08
N GLU A 113 23.77 -10.58 -14.70
CA GLU A 113 24.25 -10.77 -13.31
C GLU A 113 25.24 -9.69 -12.86
N ASN A 114 26.14 -9.22 -13.74
CA ASN A 114 27.13 -8.20 -13.38
C ASN A 114 26.63 -6.76 -13.56
N GLY A 115 25.54 -6.57 -14.28
CA GLY A 115 24.94 -5.27 -14.53
C GLY A 115 24.94 -4.89 -16.01
N ILE A 116 23.75 -4.65 -16.56
CA ILE A 116 23.54 -4.22 -17.94
C ILE A 116 23.03 -2.78 -17.97
N ASP A 117 23.52 -1.97 -18.91
CA ASP A 117 23.00 -0.63 -19.11
C ASP A 117 21.57 -0.71 -19.64
N THR A 118 20.64 -0.12 -18.89
CA THR A 118 19.21 -0.13 -19.19
C THR A 118 18.72 1.30 -19.34
N GLU A 119 18.00 1.53 -20.43
CA GLU A 119 17.30 2.77 -20.74
C GLU A 119 15.79 2.51 -20.73
N VAL A 120 15.03 3.41 -20.10
CA VAL A 120 13.57 3.34 -20.03
C VAL A 120 12.99 4.69 -20.42
N LEU A 121 12.15 4.70 -21.44
CA LEU A 121 11.43 5.87 -21.91
C LEU A 121 9.93 5.67 -21.70
N ILE A 122 9.31 6.57 -20.93
CA ILE A 122 7.86 6.66 -20.80
C ILE A 122 7.38 7.85 -21.60
N GLN A 123 6.40 7.64 -22.47
CA GLN A 123 5.84 8.67 -23.32
C GLN A 123 4.31 8.64 -23.33
N GLU A 124 3.72 9.79 -23.60
CA GLU A 124 2.28 9.95 -23.86
C GLU A 124 2.12 10.75 -25.14
N ASP A 125 1.36 10.23 -26.10
CA ASP A 125 1.12 10.84 -27.42
C ASP A 125 2.39 11.32 -28.16
N GLY A 126 3.50 10.61 -27.96
CA GLY A 126 4.81 10.91 -28.57
C GLY A 126 5.63 11.97 -27.83
N GLU A 127 5.12 12.48 -26.71
CA GLU A 127 5.85 13.37 -25.81
C GLU A 127 6.54 12.56 -24.70
N GLU A 128 7.84 12.76 -24.53
CA GLU A 128 8.61 12.16 -23.43
C GLU A 128 8.11 12.70 -22.08
N LEU A 129 7.70 11.80 -21.18
CA LEU A 129 7.33 12.12 -19.81
C LEU A 129 8.52 11.91 -18.86
N VAL A 130 9.28 10.83 -19.05
CA VAL A 130 10.50 10.54 -18.29
C VAL A 130 11.43 9.66 -19.11
N PHE A 131 12.73 9.94 -19.00
CA PHE A 131 13.81 9.10 -19.46
C PHE A 131 14.67 8.68 -18.27
N PHE A 132 14.84 7.37 -18.09
CA PHE A 132 15.64 6.77 -17.04
C PHE A 132 16.78 5.97 -17.66
N GLN A 133 17.99 6.11 -17.11
CA GLN A 133 19.16 5.36 -17.55
C GLN A 133 19.99 4.96 -16.34
N GLN A 134 20.21 3.65 -16.18
CA GLN A 134 21.05 3.12 -15.11
C GLN A 134 21.64 1.76 -15.52
N ASN A 135 22.82 1.43 -15.00
CA ASN A 135 23.31 0.07 -15.01
C ASN A 135 22.55 -0.77 -13.95
N LEU A 136 21.78 -1.76 -14.40
CA LEU A 136 20.92 -2.59 -13.55
C LEU A 136 21.52 -3.98 -13.39
N ILE A 137 21.68 -4.41 -12.14
CA ILE A 137 22.09 -5.76 -11.76
C ILE A 137 20.83 -6.61 -11.56
N PHE A 138 20.80 -7.77 -12.20
CA PHE A 138 19.72 -8.75 -12.09
C PHE A 138 20.22 -9.96 -11.31
N ASP A 139 20.28 -9.85 -9.99
CA ASP A 139 20.79 -10.88 -9.07
C ASP A 139 19.68 -11.81 -8.56
N GLN A 140 18.63 -12.02 -9.37
CA GLN A 140 17.40 -12.77 -9.03
C GLN A 140 16.61 -12.17 -7.84
N THR A 141 17.00 -11.00 -7.32
CA THR A 141 16.16 -10.22 -6.41
C THR A 141 15.24 -9.29 -7.21
N PHE A 142 13.95 -9.31 -6.88
CA PHE A 142 12.96 -8.49 -7.58
C PHE A 142 13.15 -7.02 -7.25
N ARG A 143 13.29 -6.21 -8.30
CA ARG A 143 13.42 -4.75 -8.17
C ARG A 143 12.24 -4.04 -8.81
N THR A 144 11.67 -3.10 -8.08
CA THR A 144 10.74 -2.11 -8.63
C THR A 144 11.49 -0.80 -8.86
N ILE A 145 11.45 -0.30 -10.08
CA ILE A 145 12.01 1.00 -10.47
C ILE A 145 10.88 2.03 -10.44
N TRP A 146 11.01 3.00 -9.55
CA TRP A 146 10.04 4.06 -9.35
C TRP A 146 10.34 5.22 -10.29
N LEU A 147 9.41 5.51 -11.19
CA LEU A 147 9.55 6.54 -12.21
C LEU A 147 8.60 7.71 -11.91
N ASN A 148 9.15 8.92 -11.97
CA ASN A 148 8.40 10.16 -11.79
C ASN A 148 8.77 11.13 -12.92
N THR A 149 7.80 11.91 -13.38
CA THR A 149 8.04 12.95 -14.39
C THR A 149 8.42 14.26 -13.71
N GLY A 150 9.34 15.01 -14.32
CA GLY A 150 9.66 16.38 -13.90
C GLY A 150 8.61 17.41 -14.35
N LYS A 151 7.61 17.01 -15.12
CA LYS A 151 6.58 17.91 -15.63
C LYS A 151 5.59 18.34 -14.55
N GLU A 152 4.97 19.48 -14.79
CA GLU A 152 3.88 20.00 -13.99
C GLU A 152 2.64 19.08 -14.10
N PRO A 153 1.85 18.94 -13.03
CA PRO A 153 0.58 18.21 -13.08
C PRO A 153 -0.41 18.80 -14.10
N ILE A 154 -1.12 17.95 -14.81
CA ILE A 154 -2.22 18.31 -15.70
C ILE A 154 -3.53 18.24 -14.92
N GLY A 155 -4.26 19.36 -14.89
CA GLY A 155 -5.55 19.43 -14.20
C GLY A 155 -5.35 19.38 -12.69
N ASP A 156 -5.29 20.54 -12.07
CA ASP A 156 -5.51 20.62 -10.63
C ASP A 156 -7.02 20.57 -10.42
N PRO A 157 -7.58 19.60 -9.67
CA PRO A 157 -8.99 19.68 -9.29
C PRO A 157 -9.17 20.96 -8.47
N GLN A 158 -9.74 21.95 -9.15
CA GLN A 158 -10.18 23.19 -8.55
C GLN A 158 -11.27 22.80 -7.56
N LEU A 159 -11.00 22.97 -6.27
CA LEU A 159 -12.09 22.94 -5.31
C LEU A 159 -12.98 24.13 -5.62
N ASP A 160 -14.15 23.85 -6.16
CA ASP A 160 -15.23 24.82 -6.18
C ASP A 160 -15.76 24.94 -4.76
N VAL A 161 -15.15 25.83 -3.96
CA VAL A 161 -15.60 26.12 -2.60
C VAL A 161 -17.05 26.57 -2.68
N ARG A 162 -17.96 25.74 -2.15
CA ARG A 162 -19.40 25.96 -2.27
C ARG A 162 -19.89 26.90 -1.20
N GLU A 163 -20.78 27.80 -1.63
CA GLU A 163 -21.41 28.71 -0.69
C GLU A 163 -22.29 27.96 0.30
N ASN A 164 -22.19 28.33 1.57
CA ASN A 164 -22.99 27.80 2.67
C ASN A 164 -22.82 26.28 2.93
N GLN A 165 -21.77 25.67 2.39
CA GLN A 165 -21.34 24.34 2.82
C GLN A 165 -20.42 24.46 4.05
N PRO A 166 -20.62 23.64 5.10
CA PRO A 166 -19.70 23.61 6.23
C PRO A 166 -18.40 22.92 5.81
N TYR A 167 -17.30 23.54 6.20
CA TYR A 167 -15.97 22.98 6.08
C TYR A 167 -15.30 22.94 7.44
N LEU A 168 -14.57 21.85 7.69
CA LEU A 168 -13.58 21.77 8.74
C LEU A 168 -12.23 22.17 8.15
N ILE A 169 -11.38 22.81 8.95
CA ILE A 169 -10.08 23.29 8.51
C ILE A 169 -8.98 22.56 9.27
N THR A 170 -8.08 21.87 8.57
CA THR A 170 -6.85 21.30 9.13
C THR A 170 -5.66 22.16 8.75
N VAL A 171 -4.69 22.29 9.64
CA VAL A 171 -3.51 23.16 9.47
C VAL A 171 -2.27 22.31 9.20
N ASP A 172 -1.45 22.76 8.26
CA ASP A 172 -0.18 22.09 7.93
C ASP A 172 0.76 22.04 9.14
N GLY A 173 1.30 20.85 9.40
CA GLY A 173 2.26 20.62 10.48
C GLY A 173 1.70 20.67 11.90
N GLU A 174 0.39 20.83 12.07
CA GLU A 174 -0.27 20.86 13.38
C GLU A 174 -1.32 19.75 13.49
N GLU A 175 -1.39 19.11 14.66
CA GLU A 175 -2.45 18.14 14.95
C GLU A 175 -3.70 18.90 15.39
N GLY A 176 -4.85 18.58 14.80
CA GLY A 176 -6.12 19.18 15.22
C GLY A 176 -7.01 19.69 14.10
N LEU A 177 -8.11 20.31 14.53
CA LEU A 177 -9.00 21.11 13.70
C LEU A 177 -8.96 22.56 14.16
N LEU A 178 -9.04 23.47 13.20
CA LEU A 178 -9.36 24.85 13.47
C LEU A 178 -10.77 24.92 14.07
N ARG A 179 -10.94 25.75 15.08
CA ARG A 179 -12.22 26.03 15.71
C ARG A 179 -12.25 27.46 16.20
N ARG A 180 -13.43 27.93 16.57
CA ARG A 180 -13.54 29.12 17.41
C ARG A 180 -13.02 28.80 18.83
N GLY A 181 -12.24 29.72 19.39
CA GLY A 181 -11.82 29.71 20.78
C GLY A 181 -12.99 30.05 21.71
N GLU A 182 -13.23 29.16 22.67
CA GLU A 182 -14.19 29.39 23.75
C GLU A 182 -13.46 29.88 24.99
N ASN A 183 -13.74 31.11 25.42
CA ASN A 183 -13.43 31.65 26.75
C ASN A 183 -12.10 31.18 27.38
N PHE A 184 -10.98 31.29 26.66
CA PHE A 184 -9.70 31.37 27.34
C PHE A 184 -9.59 32.78 27.91
N ALA A 185 -9.98 32.91 29.18
CA ALA A 185 -9.25 33.82 30.03
C ALA A 185 -7.80 33.33 29.97
N LEU A 186 -6.95 34.02 29.21
CA LEU A 186 -5.52 33.91 29.46
C LEU A 186 -5.37 34.09 30.98
N ASP A 187 -4.66 33.19 31.66
CA ASP A 187 -4.44 33.22 33.13
C ASP A 187 -3.70 34.49 33.61
N ASP A 188 -3.57 35.50 32.74
CA ASP A 188 -3.12 36.84 33.02
C ASP A 188 -4.33 37.73 33.41
N PRO A 189 -4.48 38.06 34.71
CA PRO A 189 -5.59 38.89 35.20
C PRO A 189 -5.54 40.34 34.70
N ASP A 190 -4.43 40.79 34.10
CA ASP A 190 -4.34 42.10 33.44
C ASP A 190 -4.81 42.04 31.96
N TYR A 191 -4.96 40.84 31.38
CA TYR A 191 -5.48 40.55 30.04
C TYR A 191 -6.96 40.14 30.04
N ASN A 192 -7.75 40.78 30.89
CA ASN A 192 -9.17 40.46 31.10
C ASN A 192 -10.09 41.03 30.01
N TRP A 193 -9.79 40.74 28.74
CA TRP A 193 -10.71 41.01 27.63
C TRP A 193 -11.82 39.96 27.64
N TYR A 194 -12.93 40.36 28.25
CA TYR A 194 -14.23 39.68 28.15
C TYR A 194 -14.60 39.47 26.66
N GLY A 195 -14.55 38.23 26.18
CA GLY A 195 -15.32 37.81 24.99
C GLY A 195 -14.61 37.88 23.62
N SER A 196 -13.30 38.07 23.53
CA SER A 196 -12.59 37.99 22.24
C SER A 196 -12.46 36.53 21.80
N HIS A 197 -13.24 36.14 20.78
CA HIS A 197 -13.29 34.79 20.23
C HIS A 197 -12.26 34.60 19.12
N TYR A 198 -11.02 34.27 19.51
CA TYR A 198 -9.94 33.98 18.57
C TYR A 198 -10.17 32.65 17.85
N VAL A 199 -9.72 32.54 16.61
CA VAL A 199 -9.68 31.26 15.89
C VAL A 199 -8.47 30.46 16.36
N GLN A 200 -8.67 29.22 16.81
CA GLN A 200 -7.67 28.37 17.45
C GLN A 200 -7.56 26.99 16.81
N ASN A 201 -6.37 26.37 16.82
CA ASN A 201 -6.21 24.96 16.49
C ASN A 201 -6.35 24.09 17.74
N GLN A 202 -7.15 23.02 17.69
CA GLN A 202 -7.32 22.11 18.84
C GLN A 202 -7.22 20.63 18.49
N PRO A 203 -6.67 19.80 19.41
CA PRO A 203 -6.60 18.35 19.25
C PRO A 203 -7.97 17.71 19.04
N LEU A 204 -7.98 16.59 18.33
CA LEU A 204 -9.18 15.92 17.80
C LEU A 204 -10.05 15.18 18.83
N GLU A 205 -9.63 15.12 20.10
CA GLU A 205 -10.26 14.29 21.13
C GLU A 205 -11.64 14.78 21.59
N ALA A 206 -12.08 15.97 21.17
CA ALA A 206 -13.38 16.53 21.53
C ALA A 206 -14.44 16.27 20.44
N GLN A 207 -15.69 15.99 20.81
CA GLN A 207 -16.83 15.83 19.88
C GLN A 207 -16.97 17.04 18.95
N VAL A 208 -17.25 16.84 17.66
CA VAL A 208 -17.48 17.95 16.72
C VAL A 208 -18.69 18.76 17.18
N GLU A 209 -18.44 19.94 17.71
CA GLU A 209 -19.46 20.95 18.00
C GLU A 209 -19.55 21.90 16.79
N ASP A 210 -20.67 22.62 16.64
CA ASP A 210 -20.87 23.55 15.52
C ASP A 210 -19.81 24.68 15.46
N ASN A 211 -19.06 24.89 16.55
CA ASN A 211 -17.95 25.85 16.65
C ASN A 211 -16.71 25.51 15.78
N ARG A 212 -16.73 24.39 15.04
CA ARG A 212 -15.64 23.97 14.13
C ARG A 212 -15.97 24.13 12.65
N LYS A 213 -17.21 24.47 12.32
CA LYS A 213 -17.67 24.60 10.93
C LYS A 213 -17.42 26.01 10.43
N PHE A 214 -16.76 26.10 9.28
CA PHE A 214 -16.50 27.32 8.54
C PHE A 214 -17.25 27.32 7.23
N TYR A 215 -17.74 28.48 6.81
CA TYR A 215 -18.45 28.66 5.56
C TYR A 215 -17.78 29.77 4.78
N PHE A 216 -17.73 29.57 3.47
CA PHE A 216 -17.14 30.50 2.52
C PHE A 216 -18.25 31.10 1.68
N VAL A 217 -18.27 32.42 1.57
CA VAL A 217 -19.22 33.15 0.73
C VAL A 217 -18.45 33.84 -0.37
N ARG A 218 -18.77 33.52 -1.63
CA ARG A 218 -17.97 33.94 -2.78
C ARG A 218 -18.27 35.39 -3.11
N ILE A 219 -17.21 36.16 -3.37
CA ILE A 219 -17.27 37.55 -3.83
C ILE A 219 -16.88 37.62 -5.31
N THR A 220 -15.74 37.02 -5.66
CA THR A 220 -15.25 36.82 -7.03
C THR A 220 -14.68 35.39 -7.17
N GLU A 221 -14.04 35.06 -8.29
CA GLU A 221 -13.55 33.69 -8.58
C GLU A 221 -12.73 33.08 -7.43
N ASN A 222 -11.76 33.83 -6.88
CA ASN A 222 -10.89 33.37 -5.80
C ASN A 222 -11.06 34.13 -4.49
N GLN A 223 -12.02 35.07 -4.40
CA GLN A 223 -12.19 35.92 -3.22
C GLN A 223 -13.44 35.55 -2.44
N TYR A 224 -13.27 35.40 -1.12
CA TYR A 224 -14.29 34.89 -0.22
C TYR A 224 -14.34 35.70 1.07
N LYS A 225 -15.54 35.79 1.64
CA LYS A 225 -15.74 36.09 3.05
C LYS A 225 -15.89 34.78 3.80
N ILE A 226 -15.25 34.68 4.96
CA ILE A 226 -15.25 33.46 5.79
C ILE A 226 -16.09 33.74 7.04
N ARG A 227 -16.89 32.77 7.45
CA ARG A 227 -17.68 32.82 8.69
C ARG A 227 -17.69 31.48 9.39
N TYR A 228 -18.04 31.46 10.66
CA TYR A 228 -18.21 30.24 11.45
C TYR A 228 -19.56 30.22 12.18
N GLY A 229 -19.99 29.05 12.64
CA GLY A 229 -21.25 28.84 13.38
C GLY A 229 -22.34 28.19 12.54
N GLU A 230 -23.54 28.77 12.49
CA GLU A 230 -24.68 28.18 11.76
C GLU A 230 -24.64 28.45 10.25
N ALA A 231 -25.18 27.55 9.42
CA ALA A 231 -25.16 27.65 7.95
C ALA A 231 -25.91 28.86 7.36
N ILE A 232 -26.78 29.55 8.11
CA ILE A 232 -27.39 30.81 7.68
C ILE A 232 -27.44 31.76 8.87
N LEU A 233 -26.70 32.86 8.80
CA LEU A 233 -26.82 33.96 9.75
C LEU A 233 -28.02 34.82 9.35
N ASP A 234 -29.02 34.98 10.23
CA ASP A 234 -29.99 36.06 10.07
C ASP A 234 -29.22 37.38 10.23
N PRO A 235 -29.15 38.22 9.19
CA PRO A 235 -28.41 39.48 9.26
C PRO A 235 -28.98 40.46 10.29
N ASN A 236 -30.15 40.19 10.87
CA ASN A 236 -30.78 40.99 11.92
C ASN A 236 -30.66 40.36 13.33
N LEU A 237 -29.97 39.24 13.50
CA LEU A 237 -29.66 38.72 14.83
C LEU A 237 -28.55 39.60 15.45
N ASP A 238 -28.97 40.59 16.24
CA ASP A 238 -28.09 41.32 17.14
C ASP A 238 -27.27 40.33 17.99
N GLU A 239 -25.96 40.35 17.81
CA GLU A 239 -24.97 39.74 18.72
C GLU A 239 -25.25 38.28 19.09
N ASN A 240 -25.63 37.42 18.13
CA ASN A 240 -25.60 35.97 18.43
C ASN A 240 -24.13 35.53 18.50
N PHE A 241 -23.61 35.45 19.72
CA PHE A 241 -22.21 35.11 20.02
C PHE A 241 -21.78 33.78 19.40
N ASP A 242 -22.71 32.90 18.98
CA ASP A 242 -22.40 31.57 18.47
C ASP A 242 -22.04 31.51 16.98
N ALA A 243 -22.15 32.63 16.25
CA ALA A 243 -21.80 32.70 14.85
C ALA A 243 -21.30 34.09 14.44
N GLY A 244 -20.39 34.17 13.47
CA GLY A 244 -19.77 35.44 13.09
C GLY A 244 -18.87 35.36 11.87
N TRP A 245 -18.47 36.51 11.35
CA TRP A 245 -17.59 36.62 10.18
C TRP A 245 -16.14 36.83 10.62
N TRP A 246 -15.19 36.33 9.84
CA TRP A 246 -13.79 36.62 10.05
C TRP A 246 -13.51 38.09 9.71
N GLY A 247 -13.00 38.81 10.70
CA GLY A 247 -12.46 40.15 10.52
C GLY A 247 -11.16 40.35 11.27
N LEU A 248 -10.47 41.44 10.94
CA LEU A 248 -9.24 41.84 11.61
C LEU A 248 -9.56 42.77 12.78
N HIS A 249 -9.11 42.38 13.96
CA HIS A 249 -9.14 43.24 15.13
C HIS A 249 -7.73 43.66 15.51
N ASN A 250 -7.48 44.96 15.64
CA ASN A 250 -6.22 45.49 16.15
C ASN A 250 -6.20 45.32 17.67
N SER A 251 -5.20 44.64 18.21
CA SER A 251 -5.01 44.62 19.67
C SER A 251 -4.46 45.97 20.10
N ASP A 252 -5.34 46.86 20.59
CA ASP A 252 -4.96 48.18 21.13
C ASP A 252 -4.05 48.09 22.38
N THR A 253 -3.76 46.89 22.89
CA THR A 253 -3.07 46.66 24.17
C THR A 253 -1.66 46.14 24.07
N ASN A 254 -1.23 45.64 22.89
CA ASN A 254 0.11 45.14 22.71
C ASN A 254 0.91 46.23 22.00
N ASP A 255 2.00 46.71 22.58
CA ASP A 255 2.95 47.65 21.94
C ASP A 255 3.49 47.12 20.59
N ASP A 256 3.20 45.84 20.26
CA ASP A 256 3.63 45.13 19.06
C ASP A 256 2.68 45.29 17.86
N GLY A 257 1.46 45.82 18.04
CA GLY A 257 0.53 46.13 16.95
C GLY A 257 0.04 44.93 16.12
N ALA A 258 -0.13 43.76 16.77
CA ALA A 258 -0.61 42.55 16.11
C ALA A 258 -2.12 42.61 15.82
N TYR A 259 -2.53 42.14 14.64
CA TYR A 259 -3.94 41.98 14.28
C TYR A 259 -4.36 40.52 14.45
N TYR A 260 -5.51 40.28 15.08
CA TYR A 260 -6.06 38.95 15.31
C TYR A 260 -7.27 38.71 14.41
N ILE A 261 -7.50 37.45 14.02
CA ILE A 261 -8.77 37.05 13.42
C ILE A 261 -9.83 36.86 14.51
N THR A 262 -10.89 37.66 14.44
CA THR A 262 -11.99 37.68 15.41
C THR A 262 -13.35 37.52 14.73
N SER A 263 -14.39 37.38 15.56
CA SER A 263 -15.79 37.54 15.18
C SER A 263 -16.10 39.00 14.86
N GLU A 264 -16.59 39.27 13.66
CA GLU A 264 -17.07 40.58 13.23
C GLU A 264 -18.46 40.48 12.58
N THR A 265 -19.12 41.62 12.43
CA THR A 265 -20.34 41.74 11.61
C THR A 265 -20.00 41.60 10.13
N LEU A 266 -21.01 41.32 9.29
CA LEU A 266 -20.81 41.22 7.84
C LEU A 266 -20.20 42.50 7.25
N ASP A 267 -20.60 43.67 7.75
CA ASP A 267 -20.11 44.97 7.27
C ASP A 267 -18.64 45.22 7.64
N ASN A 268 -18.16 44.63 8.74
CA ASN A 268 -16.78 44.74 9.22
C ASN A 268 -15.89 43.55 8.80
N SER A 269 -16.47 42.53 8.18
CA SER A 269 -15.74 41.32 7.77
C SER A 269 -14.69 41.57 6.69
N SER A 270 -13.60 40.81 6.77
CA SER A 270 -12.50 40.87 5.81
C SER A 270 -12.77 39.99 4.59
N THR A 271 -12.16 40.36 3.47
CA THR A 271 -12.18 39.56 2.23
C THR A 271 -10.82 38.89 2.03
N PHE A 272 -10.86 37.60 1.74
CA PHE A 272 -9.69 36.75 1.58
C PHE A 272 -9.63 36.19 0.16
N GLU A 273 -8.46 36.22 -0.45
CA GLU A 273 -8.16 35.44 -1.65
C GLU A 273 -7.63 34.06 -1.22
N LEU A 274 -8.24 32.99 -1.73
CA LEU A 274 -7.78 31.62 -1.55
C LEU A 274 -6.80 31.27 -2.68
N VAL A 275 -5.59 30.86 -2.32
CA VAL A 275 -4.55 30.43 -3.27
C VAL A 275 -4.14 29.00 -2.93
N LYS A 276 -4.27 28.08 -3.89
CA LYS A 276 -3.82 26.68 -3.73
C LYS A 276 -2.36 26.57 -4.18
N ASP A 277 -1.54 25.86 -3.43
CA ASP A 277 -0.14 25.58 -3.79
C ASP A 277 0.02 24.25 -4.53
N THR A 278 1.23 23.97 -5.03
CA THR A 278 1.55 22.76 -5.80
C THR A 278 1.43 21.46 -4.99
N ALA A 279 1.36 21.55 -3.66
CA ALA A 279 1.13 20.42 -2.76
C ALA A 279 -0.35 20.29 -2.37
N GLY A 280 -1.22 21.10 -2.96
CA GLY A 280 -2.67 21.08 -2.77
C GLY A 280 -3.15 21.79 -1.50
N TRP A 281 -2.28 22.51 -0.80
CA TRP A 281 -2.68 23.27 0.39
C TRP A 281 -3.22 24.65 0.01
N PHE A 282 -4.21 25.12 0.74
CA PHE A 282 -4.71 26.48 0.61
C PHE A 282 -3.91 27.44 1.49
N GLN A 283 -3.72 28.64 0.97
CA GLN A 283 -3.25 29.83 1.67
C GLN A 283 -4.33 30.91 1.57
N LEU A 284 -4.44 31.73 2.61
CA LEU A 284 -5.30 32.92 2.61
C LEU A 284 -4.45 34.17 2.44
N ARG A 285 -4.84 35.02 1.48
CA ARG A 285 -4.27 36.37 1.30
C ARG A 285 -5.34 37.41 1.56
N PHE A 286 -4.97 38.50 2.24
CA PHE A 286 -5.89 39.62 2.40
C PHE A 286 -6.01 40.42 1.11
N VAL A 287 -7.25 40.70 0.69
CA VAL A 287 -7.50 41.54 -0.50
C VAL A 287 -7.26 43.01 -0.20
N ASP A 288 -7.66 43.48 0.99
CA ASP A 288 -7.49 44.85 1.46
C ASP A 288 -6.93 44.86 2.90
N PRO A 289 -5.64 44.55 3.10
CA PRO A 289 -5.06 44.59 4.43
C PRO A 289 -5.06 46.02 4.99
N PRO A 290 -5.24 46.21 6.31
CA PRO A 290 -5.15 47.53 6.93
C PRO A 290 -3.78 48.15 6.62
N ASP A 291 -3.76 49.38 6.09
CA ASP A 291 -2.52 50.12 5.77
C ASP A 291 -1.70 50.30 7.06
N PRO A 292 -0.57 49.59 7.21
CA PRO A 292 0.25 49.72 8.40
C PRO A 292 1.06 51.02 8.27
N ASN A 293 0.45 52.17 8.55
CA ASN A 293 1.08 53.48 8.64
C ASN A 293 2.39 53.63 7.81
N THR A 294 2.21 53.73 6.49
CA THR A 294 3.09 54.40 5.51
C THR A 294 4.45 54.91 6.02
N GLN A 295 5.54 54.12 5.86
CA GLN A 295 6.88 54.60 5.44
C GLN A 295 7.82 53.47 4.97
N GLU A 296 7.56 52.21 5.25
CA GLU A 296 8.40 51.09 4.80
C GLU A 296 7.74 50.30 3.67
N SER A 297 8.43 50.23 2.54
CA SER A 297 8.00 49.60 1.29
C SER A 297 7.88 48.08 1.39
N ALA A 298 6.79 47.55 0.81
CA ALA A 298 6.54 46.15 0.45
C ALA A 298 6.37 45.16 1.62
N TRP A 299 5.43 45.46 2.52
CA TRP A 299 4.92 44.47 3.46
C TRP A 299 3.85 43.59 2.79
N ILE A 300 4.03 42.27 2.80
CA ILE A 300 3.01 41.31 2.36
C ILE A 300 2.41 40.68 3.64
N PRO A 301 1.18 41.05 4.02
CA PRO A 301 0.50 40.40 5.15
C PRO A 301 0.29 38.92 4.85
N TYR A 302 0.67 38.06 5.80
CA TYR A 302 0.25 36.66 5.79
C TYR A 302 -0.45 36.28 7.10
N LEU A 303 -1.32 35.29 7.02
CA LEU A 303 -1.93 34.69 8.19
C LEU A 303 -0.98 33.66 8.78
N GLY A 304 -0.79 33.69 10.10
CA GLY A 304 0.01 32.73 10.82
C GLY A 304 -0.55 32.49 12.21
N PHE A 305 0.01 31.51 12.92
CA PHE A 305 -0.30 31.33 14.33
C PHE A 305 0.65 32.14 15.21
N ASP A 306 0.16 32.61 16.36
CA ASP A 306 1.00 33.24 17.38
C ASP A 306 2.09 32.29 17.91
N SER A 307 3.05 32.81 18.67
CA SER A 307 4.20 32.04 19.17
C SER A 307 3.81 30.84 20.05
N ASN A 308 2.62 30.87 20.65
CA ASN A 308 2.04 29.77 21.42
C ASN A 308 1.28 28.74 20.54
N LYS A 309 1.16 29.00 19.24
CA LYS A 309 0.41 28.20 18.25
C LYS A 309 -1.08 28.06 18.55
N THR A 310 -1.63 29.03 19.27
CA THR A 310 -2.99 28.97 19.78
C THR A 310 -3.95 29.80 18.96
N SER A 311 -3.52 30.94 18.41
CA SER A 311 -4.43 31.92 17.80
C SER A 311 -3.96 32.35 16.42
N LEU A 312 -4.90 32.47 15.48
CA LEU A 312 -4.63 32.95 14.12
C LEU A 312 -4.49 34.48 14.11
N ILE A 313 -3.36 34.96 13.58
CA ILE A 313 -2.95 36.37 13.55
C ILE A 313 -2.49 36.80 12.16
N LEU A 314 -2.47 38.10 11.92
CA LEU A 314 -1.76 38.71 10.80
C LEU A 314 -0.29 38.94 11.20
N ALA A 315 0.62 38.19 10.57
CA ALA A 315 2.05 38.24 10.85
C ALA A 315 2.83 39.04 9.77
N ARG A 316 4.05 39.46 10.12
CA ARG A 316 4.95 40.20 9.23
C ARG A 316 5.95 39.28 8.56
N GLU A 317 6.12 39.40 7.23
CA GLU A 317 7.13 38.62 6.49
C GLU A 317 8.53 38.83 7.05
N GLY A 318 9.23 37.74 7.39
CA GLY A 318 10.57 37.74 8.00
C GLY A 318 10.59 37.67 9.52
N ASP A 319 9.45 37.57 10.18
CA ASP A 319 9.37 37.28 11.61
C ASP A 319 9.52 35.77 11.85
N GLU A 320 10.67 35.36 12.36
CA GLU A 320 11.01 33.94 12.56
C GLU A 320 10.08 33.23 13.56
N ASP A 321 9.31 33.99 14.34
CA ASP A 321 8.40 33.48 15.36
C ASP A 321 7.01 33.07 14.81
N TYR A 322 6.71 33.33 13.52
CA TYR A 322 5.39 33.06 12.94
C TYR A 322 5.44 32.15 11.69
N ARG A 323 4.60 31.11 11.68
CA ARG A 323 4.48 30.16 10.56
C ARG A 323 3.34 30.53 9.62
N ASP A 324 3.55 30.33 8.32
CA ASP A 324 2.51 30.45 7.30
C ASP A 324 1.31 29.55 7.62
N PHE A 325 0.11 30.14 7.60
CA PHE A 325 -1.16 29.42 7.68
C PHE A 325 -1.45 28.75 6.33
N ARG A 326 -1.03 27.48 6.23
CA ARG A 326 -1.41 26.56 5.16
C ARG A 326 -2.45 25.60 5.70
N PHE A 327 -3.52 25.38 4.96
CA PHE A 327 -4.63 24.56 5.44
C PHE A 327 -5.30 23.73 4.34
N LYS A 328 -6.06 22.72 4.76
CA LYS A 328 -6.93 21.93 3.89
C LYS A 328 -8.37 22.03 4.36
N LEU A 329 -9.29 21.90 3.40
CA LEU A 329 -10.73 21.95 3.63
C LEU A 329 -11.29 20.54 3.62
N LEU A 330 -12.00 20.18 4.68
CA LEU A 330 -12.64 18.88 4.82
C LEU A 330 -14.13 19.06 4.96
N THR A 331 -14.89 18.09 4.47
CA THR A 331 -16.34 18.08 4.60
C THR A 331 -16.75 16.86 5.43
N GLU A 332 -17.81 16.99 6.22
CA GLU A 332 -18.36 15.84 6.93
C GLU A 332 -19.16 14.97 5.94
N VAL A 333 -18.72 13.73 5.75
CA VAL A 333 -19.28 12.86 4.72
C VAL A 333 -19.60 11.49 5.32
N ASN A 334 -20.73 10.93 4.90
CA ASN A 334 -21.03 9.51 5.04
C ASN A 334 -20.44 8.79 3.80
N TRP A 335 -19.35 8.06 3.99
CA TRP A 335 -18.67 7.33 2.92
C TRP A 335 -19.24 5.93 2.75
N GLU A 336 -19.33 5.49 1.49
CA GLU A 336 -19.64 4.11 1.13
C GLU A 336 -18.57 3.60 0.16
N PHE A 337 -18.05 2.41 0.47
CA PHE A 337 -17.01 1.74 -0.28
C PHE A 337 -17.56 0.46 -0.88
N GLU A 338 -17.28 0.25 -2.16
CA GLU A 338 -17.54 -1.01 -2.84
C GLU A 338 -16.21 -1.58 -3.34
N ASP A 339 -15.89 -2.80 -2.89
CA ASP A 339 -14.77 -3.60 -3.38
C ASP A 339 -15.06 -4.09 -4.80
N LEU A 340 -14.22 -3.69 -5.76
CA LEU A 340 -14.32 -4.07 -7.17
C LEU A 340 -13.38 -5.22 -7.54
N GLY A 341 -12.73 -5.81 -6.54
CA GLY A 341 -11.77 -6.90 -6.66
C GLY A 341 -10.33 -6.43 -6.77
N ILE A 342 -9.49 -7.37 -7.16
CA ILE A 342 -8.03 -7.24 -7.13
C ILE A 342 -7.50 -7.44 -8.53
N GLU A 343 -6.42 -6.73 -8.84
CA GLU A 343 -5.68 -6.90 -10.07
C GLU A 343 -4.23 -7.23 -9.76
N TYR A 344 -3.79 -8.38 -10.27
CA TYR A 344 -2.44 -8.90 -10.08
C TYR A 344 -1.62 -8.65 -11.34
N LEU A 345 -0.35 -8.32 -11.15
CA LEU A 345 0.61 -8.46 -12.24
C LEU A 345 1.14 -9.88 -12.30
N PRO A 346 1.61 -10.32 -13.47
CA PRO A 346 2.37 -11.55 -13.58
C PRO A 346 3.53 -11.55 -12.56
N PRO A 347 3.71 -12.63 -11.79
CA PRO A 347 4.91 -12.80 -10.99
C PRO A 347 6.14 -12.83 -11.90
N ILE A 348 7.29 -12.48 -11.34
CA ILE A 348 8.58 -12.86 -11.89
C ILE A 348 9.08 -13.99 -10.99
N PHE A 349 9.54 -15.09 -11.59
CA PHE A 349 9.95 -16.28 -10.82
C PHE A 349 11.46 -16.34 -10.61
N GLY A 350 11.87 -16.65 -9.37
CA GLY A 350 13.25 -17.00 -9.06
C GLY A 350 13.59 -18.42 -9.54
N PRO A 351 14.88 -18.82 -9.50
CA PRO A 351 15.31 -20.13 -9.96
C PRO A 351 14.64 -21.27 -9.18
N VAL A 352 14.32 -22.34 -9.89
CA VAL A 352 13.86 -23.60 -9.29
C VAL A 352 15.07 -24.32 -8.71
N SER A 353 15.06 -24.52 -7.39
CA SER A 353 16.07 -25.32 -6.70
C SER A 353 15.55 -26.72 -6.40
N LEU A 354 16.44 -27.73 -6.46
CA LEU A 354 16.13 -29.07 -5.99
C LEU A 354 16.43 -29.17 -4.49
N ASP A 355 15.38 -29.14 -3.68
CA ASP A 355 15.48 -29.17 -2.23
C ASP A 355 15.77 -30.58 -1.70
N PHE A 356 15.18 -31.59 -2.35
CA PHE A 356 15.37 -33.00 -2.02
C PHE A 356 15.25 -33.86 -3.26
N ALA A 357 16.15 -34.83 -3.42
CA ALA A 357 15.95 -35.94 -4.34
C ALA A 357 16.35 -37.25 -3.66
N PHE A 358 15.44 -38.21 -3.71
CA PHE A 358 15.66 -39.59 -3.34
C PHE A 358 15.62 -40.44 -4.60
N ARG A 359 16.58 -41.34 -4.73
CA ARG A 359 16.60 -42.37 -5.76
C ARG A 359 17.02 -43.68 -5.12
N SER A 360 16.31 -44.75 -5.44
CA SER A 360 16.65 -46.10 -4.98
C SER A 360 16.36 -47.10 -6.09
N VAL A 361 17.25 -48.07 -6.26
CA VAL A 361 17.02 -49.22 -7.13
C VAL A 361 16.66 -50.40 -6.25
N LEU A 362 15.40 -50.82 -6.32
CA LEU A 362 14.96 -52.04 -5.65
C LEU A 362 15.13 -53.22 -6.58
N THR A 363 15.74 -54.28 -6.07
CA THR A 363 16.07 -55.48 -6.84
C THR A 363 15.41 -56.68 -6.20
N ASN A 364 14.58 -57.40 -6.95
CA ASN A 364 14.05 -58.70 -6.55
C ASN A 364 14.39 -59.76 -7.60
N CYS A 365 15.58 -60.36 -7.50
CA CYS A 365 15.98 -61.48 -8.37
C CYS A 365 15.65 -62.87 -7.77
N SER A 366 14.73 -62.89 -6.80
CA SER A 366 14.23 -64.13 -6.20
C SER A 366 12.94 -64.60 -6.90
N SER A 367 12.50 -65.82 -6.57
CA SER A 367 11.23 -66.37 -7.04
C SER A 367 10.01 -65.94 -6.21
N ALA A 368 10.19 -65.14 -5.15
CA ALA A 368 9.12 -64.66 -4.27
C ALA A 368 8.84 -63.17 -4.52
N THR A 369 7.61 -62.71 -4.29
CA THR A 369 7.30 -61.27 -4.29
C THR A 369 7.90 -60.61 -3.03
N LEU A 370 8.51 -59.45 -3.19
CA LEU A 370 8.99 -58.62 -2.08
C LEU A 370 8.12 -57.38 -1.94
N THR A 371 8.00 -56.88 -0.71
CA THR A 371 7.26 -55.66 -0.39
C THR A 371 8.20 -54.75 0.38
N GLU A 372 8.42 -53.55 -0.14
CA GLU A 372 9.37 -52.59 0.42
C GLU A 372 8.68 -51.25 0.68
N GLU A 373 9.02 -50.60 1.79
CA GLU A 373 8.63 -49.22 2.07
C GLU A 373 9.71 -48.28 1.55
N VAL A 374 9.33 -47.36 0.68
CA VAL A 374 10.23 -46.37 0.06
C VAL A 374 9.70 -44.96 0.25
N GLY A 375 10.62 -44.00 0.19
CA GLY A 375 10.34 -42.58 0.36
C GLY A 375 10.55 -42.10 1.79
N ARG A 376 10.42 -40.78 1.96
CA ARG A 376 10.58 -40.07 3.23
C ARG A 376 9.38 -39.15 3.42
N VAL A 377 9.02 -38.88 4.67
CA VAL A 377 8.09 -37.79 4.99
C VAL A 377 8.91 -36.53 5.28
N VAL A 378 8.68 -35.48 4.51
CA VAL A 378 9.28 -34.16 4.69
C VAL A 378 8.15 -33.16 4.75
N THR A 379 8.11 -32.39 5.84
CA THR A 379 7.21 -31.25 6.00
C THR A 379 7.98 -29.98 5.73
N LYS A 380 7.41 -29.09 4.92
CA LYS A 380 7.95 -27.76 4.65
C LYS A 380 6.92 -26.71 5.03
N THR A 381 7.38 -25.54 5.44
CA THR A 381 6.52 -24.42 5.82
C THR A 381 6.68 -23.32 4.77
N ARG A 382 5.57 -22.94 4.15
CA ARG A 382 5.45 -21.72 3.35
C ARG A 382 4.99 -20.59 4.26
N THR A 383 5.57 -19.42 4.06
CA THR A 383 5.10 -18.15 4.62
C THR A 383 4.82 -17.21 3.46
N THR A 384 3.61 -16.65 3.45
CA THR A 384 3.18 -15.62 2.51
C THR A 384 2.90 -14.36 3.30
N SER A 385 3.61 -13.27 3.00
CA SER A 385 3.28 -11.94 3.52
C SER A 385 2.49 -11.15 2.49
N PHE A 386 1.51 -10.41 2.95
CA PHE A 386 0.71 -9.49 2.16
C PHE A 386 0.87 -8.11 2.76
N THR A 387 1.32 -7.17 1.94
CA THR A 387 1.61 -5.82 2.38
C THR A 387 0.84 -4.83 1.51
N LEU A 388 -0.05 -4.07 2.13
CA LEU A 388 -0.59 -2.86 1.52
C LEU A 388 0.40 -1.72 1.74
N THR A 389 0.83 -1.04 0.68
CA THR A 389 1.85 0.04 0.75
C THR A 389 1.25 1.44 0.64
N GLU A 390 -0.04 1.52 0.36
CA GLU A 390 -0.81 2.74 0.25
C GLU A 390 -2.00 2.68 1.19
N GLY A 391 -2.21 3.76 1.93
CA GLY A 391 -3.35 3.92 2.83
C GLY A 391 -4.34 4.96 2.35
N ILE A 392 -5.52 4.88 2.92
CA ILE A 392 -6.56 5.90 2.87
C ILE A 392 -6.96 6.22 4.30
N SER A 393 -7.01 7.51 4.60
CA SER A 393 -7.69 8.03 5.78
C SER A 393 -8.68 9.05 5.25
N LEU A 394 -9.95 8.95 5.65
CA LEU A 394 -10.99 9.88 5.27
C LEU A 394 -11.69 10.36 6.53
N PHE A 395 -11.86 11.68 6.65
CA PHE A 395 -12.74 12.23 7.66
C PHE A 395 -14.19 11.81 7.41
N SER A 396 -14.83 11.25 8.42
CA SER A 396 -16.20 10.72 8.33
C SER A 396 -17.06 11.18 9.52
N SER A 397 -18.37 11.20 9.33
CA SER A 397 -19.34 11.36 10.44
C SER A 397 -19.41 10.12 11.35
N SER A 398 -18.96 8.96 10.86
CA SER A 398 -18.97 7.68 11.58
C SER A 398 -17.71 6.86 11.30
N THR A 399 -17.28 6.05 12.27
CA THR A 399 -16.17 5.10 12.10
C THR A 399 -16.69 3.85 11.40
N SER A 400 -16.00 3.40 10.35
CA SER A 400 -16.26 2.16 9.62
C SER A 400 -14.93 1.47 9.29
N SER A 401 -14.91 0.16 9.15
CA SER A 401 -13.77 -0.55 8.58
C SER A 401 -14.15 -1.12 7.22
N VAL A 402 -13.21 -1.10 6.28
CA VAL A 402 -13.35 -1.70 4.96
C VAL A 402 -12.35 -2.83 4.88
N GLU A 403 -12.83 -4.04 4.60
CA GLU A 403 -12.00 -5.25 4.49
C GLU A 403 -12.13 -5.84 3.08
N SER A 404 -11.01 -6.27 2.52
CA SER A 404 -10.90 -6.95 1.23
C SER A 404 -10.15 -8.26 1.38
N SER A 405 -10.71 -9.33 0.82
CA SER A 405 -10.08 -10.65 0.79
C SER A 405 -9.14 -10.76 -0.41
N ILE A 406 -7.86 -11.01 -0.14
CA ILE A 406 -6.79 -11.20 -1.11
C ILE A 406 -6.49 -12.69 -1.23
N GLU A 407 -6.49 -13.22 -2.45
CA GLU A 407 -6.09 -14.59 -2.73
C GLU A 407 -5.09 -14.60 -3.88
N VAL A 408 -3.88 -15.07 -3.61
CA VAL A 408 -2.80 -15.24 -4.58
C VAL A 408 -2.60 -16.71 -4.87
N GLY A 409 -2.64 -17.05 -6.15
CA GLY A 409 -2.35 -18.38 -6.64
C GLY A 409 -1.17 -18.34 -7.61
N ALA A 410 -0.31 -19.35 -7.54
CA ALA A 410 0.68 -19.60 -8.57
C ALA A 410 0.47 -21.03 -9.08
N GLU A 411 0.39 -21.16 -10.40
CA GLU A 411 0.39 -22.44 -11.09
C GLU A 411 1.73 -22.58 -11.80
N THR A 412 2.38 -23.72 -11.61
CA THR A 412 3.60 -24.07 -12.32
C THR A 412 3.42 -25.42 -13.00
N SER A 413 3.78 -25.47 -14.28
CA SER A 413 3.85 -26.69 -15.07
C SER A 413 5.31 -26.98 -15.31
N LEU A 414 5.93 -27.78 -14.44
CA LEU A 414 7.31 -28.17 -14.61
C LEU A 414 7.35 -29.56 -15.25
N GLY A 415 7.65 -29.57 -16.55
CA GLY A 415 7.88 -30.80 -17.30
C GLY A 415 8.99 -31.62 -16.66
N SER A 416 8.77 -32.93 -16.48
CA SER A 416 9.83 -33.84 -16.05
C SER A 416 10.29 -34.70 -17.24
N ASP A 417 11.38 -34.28 -17.87
CA ASP A 417 12.03 -35.02 -18.97
C ASP A 417 12.66 -36.35 -18.52
N LEU A 418 12.79 -36.56 -17.21
CA LEU A 418 13.37 -37.80 -16.70
C LEU A 418 12.56 -39.03 -17.13
N TYR A 419 11.22 -38.96 -17.17
CA TYR A 419 10.37 -40.09 -17.56
C TYR A 419 9.03 -39.76 -18.27
N GLY A 420 8.86 -38.55 -18.82
CA GLY A 420 7.73 -38.23 -19.72
C GLY A 420 6.38 -38.02 -19.02
N GLY A 421 6.39 -37.67 -17.74
CA GLY A 421 5.20 -37.25 -16.99
C GLY A 421 5.21 -35.73 -16.82
N GLU A 422 4.18 -35.07 -17.33
CA GLU A 422 3.85 -33.70 -16.97
C GLU A 422 3.28 -33.71 -15.55
N VAL A 423 3.91 -33.00 -14.62
CA VAL A 423 3.35 -32.72 -13.30
C VAL A 423 3.02 -31.25 -13.27
N THR A 424 1.77 -30.94 -12.96
CA THR A 424 1.28 -29.57 -12.78
C THR A 424 1.03 -29.38 -11.29
N GLY A 425 1.78 -28.48 -10.66
CA GLY A 425 1.55 -28.04 -9.29
C GLY A 425 0.82 -26.70 -9.30
N SER A 426 -0.35 -26.63 -8.65
CA SER A 426 -1.01 -25.35 -8.36
C SER A 426 -1.03 -25.14 -6.86
N VAL A 427 -0.74 -23.91 -6.43
CA VAL A 427 -0.89 -23.55 -5.02
C VAL A 427 -1.51 -22.18 -4.84
N THR A 428 -2.43 -22.08 -3.88
CA THR A 428 -3.12 -20.85 -3.49
C THR A 428 -2.84 -20.51 -2.02
N ALA A 429 -2.76 -19.21 -1.72
CA ALA A 429 -2.67 -18.65 -0.38
C ALA A 429 -3.54 -17.39 -0.32
N GLY A 430 -4.12 -17.07 0.84
CA GLY A 430 -5.05 -15.95 0.91
C GLY A 430 -5.20 -15.36 2.31
N VAL A 431 -5.40 -14.04 2.36
CA VAL A 431 -5.56 -13.25 3.60
C VAL A 431 -6.68 -12.25 3.41
N THR A 432 -7.24 -11.73 4.50
CA THR A 432 -8.09 -10.53 4.45
C THR A 432 -7.27 -9.35 4.94
N LEU A 433 -7.11 -8.32 4.10
CA LEU A 433 -6.54 -7.03 4.50
C LEU A 433 -7.65 -5.99 4.56
N GLY A 434 -7.62 -5.12 5.56
CA GLY A 434 -8.56 -4.01 5.67
C GLY A 434 -7.89 -2.70 6.03
N PHE A 435 -8.60 -1.60 5.79
CA PHE A 435 -8.25 -0.27 6.27
C PHE A 435 -9.44 0.33 7.03
N GLU A 436 -9.17 1.25 7.94
CA GLU A 436 -10.19 1.92 8.75
C GLU A 436 -10.52 3.31 8.19
N VAL A 437 -11.81 3.64 8.21
CA VAL A 437 -12.38 4.96 7.95
C VAL A 437 -12.86 5.50 9.29
N THR A 438 -12.31 6.63 9.74
CA THR A 438 -12.50 7.06 11.12
C THR A 438 -13.20 8.42 11.22
N THR A 439 -13.89 8.67 12.35
CA THR A 439 -14.41 10.02 12.67
C THR A 439 -13.34 10.96 13.18
N SER A 440 -12.26 10.42 13.72
CA SER A 440 -11.06 11.20 13.98
C SER A 440 -10.34 11.43 12.65
N LEU A 441 -9.79 12.63 12.47
CA LEU A 441 -8.60 12.84 11.65
C LEU A 441 -7.44 12.10 12.29
N THR A 442 -7.54 10.78 12.40
CA THR A 442 -6.42 9.94 12.73
C THR A 442 -5.50 10.08 11.54
N LEU A 443 -4.54 10.99 11.69
CA LEU A 443 -3.29 11.01 10.94
C LEU A 443 -2.50 9.74 11.29
N ASP A 444 -3.14 8.57 11.35
CA ASP A 444 -2.44 7.31 11.48
C ASP A 444 -1.63 7.17 10.20
N ARG A 445 -0.35 7.48 10.36
CA ARG A 445 0.67 7.53 9.31
C ARG A 445 1.18 6.15 8.96
N GLU A 446 0.60 5.09 9.52
CA GLU A 446 0.90 3.71 9.10
C GLU A 446 0.35 3.52 7.69
N ARG A 447 1.20 3.86 6.72
CA ARG A 447 0.96 3.70 5.28
C ARG A 447 1.13 2.25 4.83
N GLU A 448 1.74 1.42 5.69
CA GLU A 448 2.07 0.03 5.38
C GLU A 448 1.36 -0.89 6.37
N ILE A 449 0.44 -1.72 5.85
CA ILE A 449 -0.26 -2.76 6.62
C ILE A 449 0.28 -4.09 6.12
N THR A 450 0.82 -4.91 7.01
CA THR A 450 1.36 -6.23 6.64
C THR A 450 0.69 -7.32 7.48
N GLU A 451 0.19 -8.34 6.80
CA GLU A 451 -0.29 -9.59 7.40
C GLU A 451 0.49 -10.77 6.85
N GLU A 452 0.64 -11.82 7.66
CA GLU A 452 1.38 -13.02 7.29
C GLU A 452 0.54 -14.27 7.49
N GLU A 453 0.56 -15.15 6.49
CA GLU A 453 0.01 -16.50 6.58
C GLU A 453 1.16 -17.52 6.52
N SER A 454 1.13 -18.52 7.39
CA SER A 454 2.09 -19.63 7.33
C SER A 454 1.38 -20.98 7.29
N VAL A 455 1.68 -21.76 6.25
CA VAL A 455 1.08 -23.08 6.00
C VAL A 455 2.18 -24.12 5.96
N SER A 456 2.00 -25.22 6.71
CA SER A 456 2.92 -26.36 6.66
C SER A 456 2.32 -27.50 5.86
N GLU A 457 3.05 -27.96 4.85
CA GLU A 457 2.61 -28.97 3.89
C GLU A 457 3.59 -30.17 3.89
N GLU A 458 3.06 -31.38 3.75
CA GLU A 458 3.86 -32.58 3.53
C GLU A 458 4.23 -32.68 2.05
N VAL A 459 5.50 -32.48 1.72
CA VAL A 459 6.00 -32.38 0.34
C VAL A 459 6.68 -33.68 -0.13
N SER A 460 6.73 -34.70 0.71
CA SER A 460 7.17 -36.03 0.29
C SER A 460 6.48 -37.08 1.14
N ARG A 461 6.20 -38.25 0.55
CA ARG A 461 5.43 -39.31 1.18
C ARG A 461 6.18 -40.64 1.20
N LYS A 462 5.88 -41.46 2.21
CA LYS A 462 6.24 -42.89 2.21
C LYS A 462 5.22 -43.69 1.40
N ARG A 463 5.68 -44.64 0.60
CA ARG A 463 4.83 -45.55 -0.18
C ARG A 463 5.38 -46.98 -0.13
N THR A 464 4.47 -47.94 -0.19
CA THR A 464 4.82 -49.35 -0.28
C THR A 464 4.88 -49.76 -1.75
N ILE A 465 5.97 -50.42 -2.16
CA ILE A 465 6.11 -50.98 -3.50
C ILE A 465 6.20 -52.50 -3.41
N GLU A 466 5.35 -53.17 -4.18
CA GLU A 466 5.44 -54.61 -4.41
C GLU A 466 6.34 -54.86 -5.63
N LEU A 467 7.35 -55.69 -5.43
CA LEU A 467 8.31 -56.10 -6.44
C LEU A 467 8.03 -57.55 -6.81
N PRO A 468 7.48 -57.82 -8.01
CA PRO A 468 7.32 -59.18 -8.48
C PRO A 468 8.66 -59.92 -8.57
N PRO A 469 8.64 -61.27 -8.60
CA PRO A 469 9.82 -62.07 -8.86
C PRO A 469 10.58 -61.61 -10.11
N PHE A 470 11.91 -61.65 -10.05
CA PHE A 470 12.83 -61.31 -11.14
C PHE A 470 12.67 -59.89 -11.72
N THR A 471 12.24 -58.94 -10.90
CA THR A 471 12.01 -57.54 -11.29
C THR A 471 13.02 -56.62 -10.62
N VAL A 472 13.50 -55.61 -11.36
CA VAL A 472 14.27 -54.50 -10.81
C VAL A 472 13.52 -53.22 -11.09
N VAL A 473 13.26 -52.42 -10.06
CA VAL A 473 12.51 -51.16 -10.16
C VAL A 473 13.38 -50.03 -9.61
N GLU A 474 13.63 -49.04 -10.44
CA GLU A 474 14.15 -47.75 -10.01
C GLU A 474 13.01 -46.87 -9.53
N ILE A 475 13.21 -46.22 -8.40
CA ILE A 475 12.23 -45.35 -7.76
C ILE A 475 12.90 -44.03 -7.49
N TYR A 476 12.17 -42.95 -7.68
CA TYR A 476 12.61 -41.62 -7.26
C TYR A 476 11.48 -40.82 -6.63
N ASP A 477 11.87 -39.94 -5.70
CA ASP A 477 11.06 -38.83 -5.19
C ASP A 477 11.90 -37.56 -5.31
N ALA A 478 11.33 -36.46 -5.78
CA ALA A 478 12.01 -35.18 -5.87
C ALA A 478 11.10 -34.05 -5.40
N VAL A 479 11.66 -33.13 -4.61
CA VAL A 479 11.01 -31.89 -4.19
C VAL A 479 11.77 -30.72 -4.80
N ARG A 480 11.05 -29.96 -5.63
CA ARG A 480 11.52 -28.71 -6.23
C ARG A 480 10.99 -27.54 -5.41
N THR A 481 11.73 -26.45 -5.41
CA THR A 481 11.39 -25.26 -4.62
C THR A 481 11.73 -24.02 -5.41
N ILE A 482 10.71 -23.20 -5.65
CA ILE A 482 10.84 -21.82 -6.13
C ILE A 482 10.87 -20.93 -4.89
N LYS A 483 11.81 -19.98 -4.81
CA LYS A 483 11.94 -19.07 -3.66
C LYS A 483 11.59 -17.64 -4.02
N ASP A 484 11.27 -16.88 -2.98
CA ASP A 484 11.17 -15.42 -2.98
C ASP A 484 10.16 -14.81 -3.97
N ILE A 485 9.10 -15.55 -4.30
CA ILE A 485 8.10 -15.13 -5.30
C ILE A 485 7.46 -13.82 -4.90
N TYR A 486 7.50 -12.86 -5.83
CA TYR A 486 6.97 -11.52 -5.65
C TYR A 486 5.81 -11.27 -6.61
N ILE A 487 4.65 -10.87 -6.06
CA ILE A 487 3.42 -10.60 -6.82
C ILE A 487 2.93 -9.21 -6.46
N PRO A 488 3.11 -8.20 -7.34
CA PRO A 488 2.48 -6.90 -7.14
C PRO A 488 0.97 -7.00 -7.40
N TYR A 489 0.19 -6.28 -6.60
CA TYR A 489 -1.25 -6.20 -6.80
C TYR A 489 -1.79 -4.81 -6.49
N VAL A 490 -2.97 -4.51 -7.03
CA VAL A 490 -3.78 -3.36 -6.60
C VAL A 490 -5.18 -3.81 -6.18
N LEU A 491 -5.66 -3.24 -5.09
CA LEU A 491 -7.06 -3.34 -4.66
C LEU A 491 -7.85 -2.24 -5.37
N LYS A 492 -9.00 -2.58 -5.96
CA LYS A 492 -9.86 -1.64 -6.68
C LYS A 492 -11.09 -1.32 -5.86
N TYR A 493 -11.39 -0.04 -5.73
CA TYR A 493 -12.55 0.42 -4.98
C TYR A 493 -13.35 1.44 -5.78
N ARG A 494 -14.67 1.42 -5.56
CA ARG A 494 -15.55 2.55 -5.86
C ARG A 494 -15.88 3.25 -4.54
N LEU A 495 -15.74 4.58 -4.55
CA LEU A 495 -16.11 5.46 -3.46
C LEU A 495 -17.30 6.33 -3.85
N THR A 496 -18.32 6.33 -3.00
CA THR A 496 -19.41 7.30 -3.03
C THR A 496 -19.49 8.02 -1.69
N GLY A 497 -20.04 9.23 -1.70
CA GLY A 497 -20.16 10.04 -0.50
C GLY A 497 -21.47 10.81 -0.47
N THR A 498 -22.07 10.90 0.72
CA THR A 498 -23.22 11.77 0.98
C THR A 498 -22.85 12.76 2.07
N ASN A 499 -23.04 14.06 1.83
CA ASN A 499 -22.79 15.09 2.83
C ASN A 499 -23.66 14.82 4.09
N ALA A 500 -23.02 14.82 5.26
CA ALA A 500 -23.67 14.40 6.50
C ALA A 500 -24.71 15.40 7.01
N GLU A 501 -24.65 16.67 6.60
CA GLU A 501 -25.53 17.74 7.07
C GLU A 501 -26.80 17.86 6.24
N ASP A 502 -26.68 17.91 4.90
CA ASP A 502 -27.82 18.13 4.00
C ASP A 502 -28.33 16.85 3.31
N GLY A 503 -27.61 15.73 3.45
CA GLY A 503 -27.96 14.45 2.82
C GLY A 503 -27.76 14.43 1.30
N ARG A 504 -27.06 15.42 0.73
CA ARG A 504 -26.82 15.51 -0.70
C ARG A 504 -25.69 14.56 -1.14
N VAL A 505 -25.90 13.90 -2.27
CA VAL A 505 -24.85 13.10 -2.93
C VAL A 505 -23.72 14.02 -3.40
N LEU A 506 -22.49 13.65 -3.09
CA LEU A 506 -21.31 14.35 -3.57
C LEU A 506 -21.06 14.05 -5.04
N THR A 507 -20.60 15.06 -5.76
CA THR A 507 -20.08 14.90 -7.12
C THR A 507 -18.72 14.19 -7.08
N GLY A 508 -18.30 13.56 -8.18
CA GLY A 508 -16.97 12.92 -8.23
C GLY A 508 -15.82 13.88 -7.93
N ASP A 509 -15.88 15.12 -8.44
CA ASP A 509 -14.86 16.14 -8.16
C ASP A 509 -14.80 16.48 -6.66
N GLU A 510 -15.95 16.55 -5.97
CA GLU A 510 -15.98 16.74 -4.52
C GLU A 510 -15.37 15.55 -3.77
N ILE A 511 -15.61 14.32 -4.24
CA ILE A 511 -15.04 13.11 -3.65
C ILE A 511 -13.52 13.07 -3.86
N ALA A 512 -13.05 13.31 -5.08
CA ALA A 512 -11.63 13.38 -5.44
C ALA A 512 -10.91 14.44 -4.61
N HIS A 513 -11.51 15.62 -4.48
CA HIS A 513 -10.96 16.68 -3.67
C HIS A 513 -10.86 16.31 -2.18
N ASN A 514 -11.91 15.67 -1.62
CA ASN A 514 -11.84 15.17 -0.25
C ASN A 514 -10.72 14.14 -0.10
N LEU A 515 -10.55 13.19 -1.03
CA LEU A 515 -9.45 12.22 -1.01
C LEU A 515 -8.08 12.94 -0.93
N GLU A 516 -7.81 13.86 -1.86
CA GLU A 516 -6.55 14.63 -1.90
C GLU A 516 -6.31 15.47 -0.65
N ASN A 517 -7.38 15.97 -0.03
CA ASN A 517 -7.28 16.76 1.19
C ASN A 517 -7.13 15.93 2.45
N ASN A 518 -7.44 14.64 2.38
CA ASN A 518 -7.10 13.72 3.45
C ASN A 518 -5.74 13.06 3.16
N ASN A 519 -5.28 12.16 4.04
CA ASN A 519 -4.05 11.39 3.83
C ASN A 519 -4.27 10.22 2.86
N PHE A 520 -4.88 10.48 1.70
CA PHE A 520 -4.98 9.50 0.64
C PHE A 520 -3.63 9.36 -0.06
N SER A 521 -3.14 8.13 -0.16
CA SER A 521 -1.90 7.79 -0.86
C SER A 521 -2.11 6.80 -2.00
N GLY A 522 -3.37 6.48 -2.33
CA GLY A 522 -3.70 5.66 -3.48
C GLY A 522 -3.56 6.41 -4.80
N LEU A 523 -4.22 5.88 -5.82
CA LEU A 523 -4.38 6.53 -7.12
C LEU A 523 -5.86 6.65 -7.45
N ILE A 524 -6.31 7.86 -7.79
CA ILE A 524 -7.62 8.09 -8.40
C ILE A 524 -7.50 7.71 -9.87
N ASN A 525 -8.19 6.65 -10.28
CA ASN A 525 -8.16 6.14 -11.66
C ASN A 525 -9.21 6.84 -12.53
N THR A 526 -10.41 7.05 -11.99
CA THR A 526 -11.54 7.66 -12.71
C THR A 526 -12.38 8.51 -11.78
N VAL A 527 -12.76 9.70 -12.23
CA VAL A 527 -13.76 10.57 -11.58
C VAL A 527 -15.02 10.57 -12.44
N ASN A 528 -16.11 10.00 -11.92
CA ASN A 528 -17.44 9.98 -12.55
C ASN A 528 -18.34 11.07 -11.92
N ASP A 529 -19.57 11.25 -12.41
CA ASP A 529 -20.46 12.32 -11.92
C ASP A 529 -20.68 12.31 -10.39
N THR A 530 -20.79 11.13 -9.76
CA THR A 530 -21.12 10.98 -8.33
C THR A 530 -20.28 9.92 -7.61
N GLU A 531 -19.22 9.45 -8.24
CA GLU A 531 -18.36 8.40 -7.68
C GLU A 531 -16.92 8.57 -8.15
N VAL A 532 -15.99 8.02 -7.38
CA VAL A 532 -14.57 7.94 -7.73
C VAL A 532 -14.14 6.48 -7.72
N LEU A 533 -13.44 6.06 -8.77
CA LEU A 533 -12.76 4.77 -8.81
C LEU A 533 -11.30 5.00 -8.45
N PHE A 534 -10.80 4.26 -7.47
CA PHE A 534 -9.44 4.40 -7.02
C PHE A 534 -8.80 3.04 -6.73
N THR A 535 -7.48 3.04 -6.64
CA THR A 535 -6.69 1.86 -6.30
C THR A 535 -5.77 2.09 -5.13
N LEU A 536 -5.53 1.03 -4.36
CA LEU A 536 -4.48 0.95 -3.35
C LEU A 536 -3.49 -0.15 -3.73
N LYS A 537 -2.21 0.19 -3.78
CA LYS A 537 -1.15 -0.73 -4.17
C LYS A 537 -0.65 -1.56 -3.00
N GLY A 538 -0.45 -2.85 -3.26
CA GLY A 538 0.21 -3.77 -2.35
C GLY A 538 1.16 -4.72 -3.06
N ARG A 539 1.75 -5.61 -2.26
CA ARG A 539 2.64 -6.68 -2.71
C ARG A 539 2.36 -7.93 -1.88
N ALA A 540 2.38 -9.08 -2.53
CA ALA A 540 2.45 -10.37 -1.87
C ALA A 540 3.85 -10.94 -2.08
N GLN A 541 4.46 -11.46 -1.01
CA GLN A 541 5.75 -12.12 -1.06
C GLN A 541 5.63 -13.51 -0.45
N MET A 542 5.94 -14.54 -1.24
CA MET A 542 5.99 -15.92 -0.77
C MET A 542 7.45 -16.33 -0.60
N ASN A 543 7.80 -16.83 0.58
CA ASN A 543 9.16 -17.31 0.82
C ASN A 543 9.52 -18.50 -0.10
N SER A 544 8.54 -19.35 -0.42
CA SER A 544 8.74 -20.55 -1.22
C SER A 544 7.44 -21.19 -1.70
N ILE A 545 7.50 -21.82 -2.87
CA ILE A 545 6.53 -22.80 -3.35
C ILE A 545 7.24 -24.14 -3.52
N PHE A 546 6.60 -25.21 -3.05
CA PHE A 546 7.12 -26.57 -3.13
C PHE A 546 6.34 -27.37 -4.16
N GLU A 547 7.05 -28.09 -5.01
CA GLU A 547 6.46 -29.08 -5.90
C GLU A 547 7.09 -30.44 -5.61
N SER A 548 6.27 -31.48 -5.55
CA SER A 548 6.75 -32.85 -5.33
C SER A 548 6.43 -33.75 -6.52
N SER A 549 7.43 -34.48 -6.99
CA SER A 549 7.28 -35.51 -8.01
C SER A 549 7.76 -36.85 -7.47
N SER A 550 7.10 -37.93 -7.87
CA SER A 550 7.46 -39.28 -7.44
C SER A 550 7.19 -40.27 -8.58
N GLY A 551 8.14 -41.14 -8.87
CA GLY A 551 8.00 -42.11 -9.97
C GLY A 551 8.65 -43.45 -9.66
N ALA A 552 8.31 -44.46 -10.46
CA ALA A 552 8.88 -45.79 -10.42
C ALA A 552 8.98 -46.33 -11.86
N LYS A 553 10.13 -46.91 -12.21
CA LYS A 553 10.43 -47.45 -13.53
C LYS A 553 11.09 -48.81 -13.42
N GLU A 554 10.57 -49.77 -14.16
CA GLU A 554 11.18 -51.09 -14.28
C GLU A 554 12.46 -51.02 -15.14
N ILE A 555 13.54 -51.63 -14.65
CA ILE A 555 14.79 -51.83 -15.39
C ILE A 555 14.69 -53.18 -16.09
N LEU A 556 14.46 -53.14 -17.40
CA LEU A 556 14.41 -54.33 -18.25
C LEU A 556 15.71 -55.13 -18.13
N ASN A 557 15.58 -56.44 -17.91
CA ASN A 557 16.70 -57.37 -17.74
C ASN A 557 17.61 -57.05 -16.54
N GLY A 558 17.13 -56.33 -15.52
CA GLY A 558 17.93 -55.99 -14.35
C GLY A 558 18.40 -57.19 -13.49
N CYS A 559 17.83 -58.37 -13.70
CA CYS A 559 18.19 -59.62 -13.01
C CYS A 559 18.98 -60.62 -13.87
N THR A 560 19.45 -60.23 -15.06
CA THR A 560 20.29 -61.10 -15.90
C THR A 560 21.76 -60.68 -15.80
N ASP A 561 22.54 -61.45 -15.04
CA ASP A 561 24.00 -61.58 -15.22
C ASP A 561 24.30 -62.79 -16.12
#